data_AF-A0AAD5EVB1-F1
#
_entry.id   AF-A0AAD5EVB1-F1
#
_cell.length_a   1.000
_cell.length_b   1.000
_cell.length_c   1.000
_cell.angle_alpha   90.00
_cell.angle_beta   90.00
_cell.angle_gamma   90.00
#
_symmetry.space_group_name_H-M   'P 1'
#
loop_
_entity.id
_entity.type
_entity.pdbx_description
1 polymer ?
#
loop_
_entity_poly.entity_id
_entity_poly.type
_entity_poly.pdbx_seq_one_letter_code
_entity_poly.pdbx_strand_id
1 'polypeptide(L)'
;METAERSEEIRAYLAAEILRWNNIRPLATELKSLVEEQLLAGCQGMSLWLSLQMEDICPRYTQELRSDAEIVDILGNLPKDLPGTFEKALSRMHDGKYGSKLFKLVASAEPPLSMDELRVASNVEPGNTKWNDSTLSRSGKALVSAYGGSLLDIDEEDFRVRFIHYSVLLHLTTPSSDVKTHAFHFDLEEAERTMGAVCVTYLNYSVFETRVSTAQKVSFGQVPQAAARSVMSSEASRKALSLLAKYRRPRDPKVDLEGLSYKLQST
;
A
#
# COMPACT_ATOMS: atom_id res chain seq x y z
N MET A 1 14.77 25.24 24.51
CA MET A 1 13.43 24.79 24.95
C MET A 1 12.99 23.64 24.05
N GLU A 2 12.92 23.86 22.74
CA GLU A 2 12.55 22.84 21.73
C GLU A 2 13.39 21.54 21.75
N THR A 3 14.69 21.62 22.04
CA THR A 3 15.57 20.43 22.14
C THR A 3 15.35 19.61 23.42
N ALA A 4 14.92 20.26 24.50
CA ALA A 4 14.62 19.60 25.77
C ALA A 4 13.26 18.88 25.67
N GLU A 5 12.26 19.54 25.10
CA GLU A 5 10.93 18.97 24.83
C GLU A 5 11.03 17.73 23.92
N ARG A 6 11.78 17.82 22.81
CA ARG A 6 12.01 16.67 21.92
C ARG A 6 12.69 15.49 22.61
N SER A 7 13.63 15.78 23.52
CA SER A 7 14.32 14.74 24.29
C SER A 7 13.39 14.08 25.31
N GLU A 8 12.45 14.83 25.87
CA GLU A 8 11.42 14.32 26.79
C GLU A 8 10.38 13.46 26.07
N GLU A 9 9.92 13.89 24.89
CA GLU A 9 9.03 13.10 24.03
C GLU A 9 9.63 11.74 23.64
N ILE A 10 10.90 11.72 23.26
CA ILE A 10 11.61 10.48 22.91
C ILE A 10 11.68 9.53 24.11
N ARG A 11 11.96 10.05 25.32
CA ARG A 11 11.97 9.24 26.54
C ARG A 11 10.59 8.70 26.88
N ALA A 12 9.54 9.51 26.72
CA ALA A 12 8.16 9.09 26.95
C ALA A 12 7.75 7.99 25.97
N TYR A 13 8.08 8.15 24.68
CA TYR A 13 7.85 7.13 23.65
C TYR A 13 8.60 5.82 23.97
N LEU A 14 9.89 5.90 24.32
CA LEU A 14 10.71 4.76 24.72
C LEU A 14 10.09 4.01 25.91
N ALA A 15 9.70 4.73 26.96
CA ALA A 15 9.10 4.14 28.15
C ALA A 15 7.76 3.45 27.84
N ALA A 16 6.93 4.05 26.99
CA ALA A 16 5.65 3.47 26.55
C ALA A 16 5.86 2.18 25.76
N GLU A 17 6.85 2.16 24.86
CA GLU A 17 7.14 1.00 24.02
C GLU A 17 7.72 -0.16 24.83
N ILE A 18 8.61 0.13 25.79
CA ILE A 18 9.13 -0.88 26.71
C ILE A 18 8.03 -1.41 27.63
N LEU A 19 7.12 -0.55 28.09
CA LEU A 19 5.96 -1.00 28.87
C LEU A 19 5.08 -1.95 28.06
N ARG A 20 4.79 -1.59 26.79
CA ARG A 20 4.05 -2.46 25.86
C ARG A 20 4.74 -3.81 25.73
N TRP A 21 6.05 -3.82 25.52
CA TRP A 21 6.82 -5.04 25.37
C TRP A 21 6.84 -5.88 26.65
N ASN A 22 7.02 -5.25 27.81
CA ASN A 22 7.04 -5.93 29.11
C ASN A 22 5.70 -6.60 29.45
N ASN A 23 4.58 -6.06 28.95
CA ASN A 23 3.25 -6.69 29.07
C ASN A 23 3.12 -7.95 28.22
N ILE A 24 3.87 -8.06 27.11
CA ILE A 24 3.88 -9.24 26.24
C ILE A 24 4.87 -10.28 26.78
N ARG A 25 6.06 -9.82 27.17
CA ARG A 25 7.16 -10.64 27.71
C ARG A 25 7.88 -9.86 28.81
N PRO A 26 7.79 -10.28 30.08
CA PRO A 26 8.56 -9.66 31.15
C PRO A 26 10.06 -9.80 30.89
N LEU A 27 10.78 -8.68 30.94
CA LEU A 27 12.24 -8.65 30.80
C LEU A 27 12.90 -8.55 32.17
N ALA A 28 14.11 -9.10 32.28
CA ALA A 28 14.97 -8.86 33.42
C ALA A 28 15.29 -7.35 33.52
N THR A 29 15.34 -6.84 34.75
CA THR A 29 15.58 -5.41 35.02
C THR A 29 16.87 -4.91 34.36
N GLU A 30 17.90 -5.74 34.33
CA GLU A 30 19.20 -5.44 33.75
C GLU A 30 19.12 -5.27 32.23
N LEU A 31 18.38 -6.16 31.55
CA LEU A 31 18.19 -6.08 30.11
C LEU A 31 17.34 -4.87 29.72
N LYS A 32 16.33 -4.54 30.53
CA LYS A 32 15.52 -3.33 30.35
C LYS A 32 16.38 -2.06 30.42
N SER A 33 17.21 -1.93 31.46
CA SER A 33 18.13 -0.78 31.59
C SER A 33 19.08 -0.68 30.41
N LEU A 34 19.63 -1.82 29.97
CA LEU A 34 20.54 -1.87 28.82
C LEU A 34 19.87 -1.39 27.52
N VAL A 35 18.64 -1.83 27.25
CA VAL A 35 17.86 -1.37 26.10
C VAL A 35 17.63 0.14 26.16
N GLU A 36 17.20 0.65 27.32
CA GLU A 36 16.94 2.09 27.51
C GLU A 36 18.19 2.93 27.25
N GLU A 37 19.31 2.56 27.87
CA GLU A 37 20.58 3.29 27.76
C GLU A 37 21.11 3.31 26.33
N GLN A 38 21.17 2.15 25.66
CA GLN A 38 21.72 2.02 24.32
C GLN A 38 20.86 2.73 23.28
N LEU A 39 19.53 2.60 23.36
CA LEU A 39 18.64 3.24 22.41
C LEU A 39 18.56 4.76 22.60
N LEU A 40 18.62 5.27 23.84
CA LEU A 40 18.71 6.72 24.09
C LEU A 40 20.02 7.30 23.57
N ALA A 41 21.13 6.61 23.81
CA ALA A 41 22.44 7.03 23.31
C ALA A 41 22.49 7.01 21.76
N GLY A 42 21.91 5.98 21.15
CA GLY A 42 21.92 5.79 19.69
C GLY A 42 20.95 6.71 18.94
N CYS A 43 19.80 7.07 19.51
CA CYS A 43 18.77 7.79 18.76
C CYS A 43 19.21 9.20 18.34
N GLN A 44 20.05 9.89 19.13
CA GLN A 44 20.54 11.25 18.85
C GLN A 44 19.44 12.23 18.39
N GLY A 45 18.21 12.07 18.88
CA GLY A 45 17.05 12.91 18.50
C GLY A 45 16.22 12.40 17.30
N MET A 46 16.56 11.24 16.72
CA MET A 46 15.85 10.62 15.59
C MET A 46 14.77 9.65 16.08
N SER A 47 13.52 10.09 16.16
CA SER A 47 12.38 9.25 16.58
C SER A 47 12.13 8.06 15.65
N LEU A 48 12.26 8.25 14.33
CA LEU A 48 12.13 7.18 13.33
C LEU A 48 13.21 6.10 13.47
N TRP A 49 14.43 6.51 13.82
CA TRP A 49 15.50 5.57 14.08
C TRP A 49 15.15 4.70 15.29
N LEU A 50 14.65 5.34 16.36
CA LEU A 50 14.24 4.66 17.59
C LEU A 50 13.07 3.71 17.33
N SER A 51 12.05 4.12 16.58
CA SER A 51 10.91 3.26 16.25
C SER A 51 11.37 2.02 15.48
N LEU A 52 12.30 2.16 14.53
CA LEU A 52 12.84 1.03 13.78
C LEU A 52 13.69 0.06 14.62
N GLN A 53 14.47 0.58 15.58
CA GLN A 53 15.18 -0.31 16.52
C GLN A 53 14.19 -1.05 17.43
N MET A 54 13.13 -0.39 17.86
CA MET A 54 12.07 -1.02 18.64
C MET A 54 11.38 -2.12 17.85
N GLU A 55 11.09 -1.88 16.58
CA GLU A 55 10.55 -2.91 15.69
C GLU A 55 11.52 -4.08 15.47
N ASP A 56 12.84 -3.88 15.53
CA ASP A 56 13.83 -4.96 15.44
C ASP A 56 13.80 -5.87 16.67
N ILE A 57 13.67 -5.24 17.83
CA ILE A 57 13.62 -5.92 19.13
C ILE A 57 12.27 -6.59 19.38
N CYS A 58 11.17 -5.90 19.13
CA CYS A 58 9.80 -6.37 19.36
C CYS A 58 8.87 -5.91 18.23
N PRO A 59 8.83 -6.66 17.11
CA PRO A 59 7.99 -6.31 15.96
C PRO A 59 6.50 -6.20 16.33
N ARG A 60 5.80 -5.16 15.85
CA ARG A 60 4.35 -4.96 16.11
C ARG A 60 3.46 -6.07 15.57
N TYR A 61 3.84 -6.65 14.44
CA TYR A 61 2.96 -7.53 13.67
C TYR A 61 3.32 -9.01 13.74
N THR A 62 4.49 -9.34 14.30
CA THR A 62 5.00 -10.72 14.37
C THR A 62 4.62 -11.37 15.70
N GLN A 63 4.39 -12.69 15.68
CA GLN A 63 4.16 -13.50 16.90
C GLN A 63 5.46 -14.00 17.54
N GLU A 64 6.59 -13.81 16.87
CA GLU A 64 7.91 -14.27 17.30
C GLU A 64 8.53 -13.23 18.22
N LEU A 65 8.83 -13.66 19.45
CA LEU A 65 9.52 -12.84 20.44
C LEU A 65 11.00 -13.16 20.40
N ARG A 66 11.83 -12.12 20.34
CA ARG A 66 13.28 -12.25 20.45
C ARG A 66 13.68 -12.78 21.83
N SER A 67 14.63 -13.70 21.84
CA SER A 67 15.33 -14.13 23.06
C SER A 67 16.25 -13.05 23.61
N ASP A 68 16.64 -13.15 24.88
CA ASP A 68 17.56 -12.18 25.51
C ASP A 68 18.89 -12.10 24.78
N ALA A 69 19.39 -13.23 24.26
CA ALA A 69 20.61 -13.26 23.47
C ALA A 69 20.47 -12.50 22.13
N GLU A 70 19.34 -12.66 21.43
CA GLU A 70 19.08 -11.91 20.19
C GLU A 70 18.93 -10.41 20.46
N ILE A 71 18.31 -10.02 21.57
CA ILE A 71 18.18 -8.61 21.95
C ILE A 71 19.55 -8.00 22.18
N VAL A 72 20.41 -8.69 22.93
CA VAL A 72 21.79 -8.24 23.16
C VAL A 72 22.57 -8.15 21.84
N ASP A 73 22.40 -9.09 20.92
CA ASP A 73 23.03 -9.03 19.59
C ASP A 73 22.53 -7.84 18.75
N ILE A 74 21.22 -7.55 18.78
CA ILE A 74 20.63 -6.38 18.13
C ILE A 74 21.24 -5.09 18.68
N LEU A 75 21.35 -4.98 20.01
CA LEU A 75 21.94 -3.82 20.69
C LEU A 75 23.44 -3.68 20.40
N GLY A 76 24.17 -4.79 20.21
CA GLY A 76 25.57 -4.79 19.80
C GLY A 76 25.77 -4.31 18.35
N ASN A 77 24.75 -4.44 17.50
CA ASN A 77 24.78 -4.13 16.08
C ASN A 77 23.80 -3.01 15.71
N LEU A 78 23.76 -1.94 16.49
CA LEU A 78 22.91 -0.78 16.21
C LEU A 78 23.43 0.04 15.01
N PRO A 79 22.56 0.44 14.07
CA PRO A 79 22.94 1.28 12.94
C PRO A 79 23.26 2.70 13.39
N LYS A 80 24.20 3.36 12.71
CA LYS A 80 24.66 4.71 13.07
C LYS A 80 23.69 5.82 12.63
N ASP A 81 22.93 5.57 11.59
CA ASP A 81 22.08 6.54 10.92
C ASP A 81 20.80 5.88 10.35
N LEU A 82 19.91 6.71 9.80
CA LEU A 82 18.66 6.24 9.19
C LEU A 82 18.89 5.35 7.96
N PRO A 83 19.76 5.70 6.99
CA PRO A 83 20.06 4.81 5.87
C PRO A 83 20.53 3.43 6.31
N GLY A 84 21.49 3.36 7.25
CA GLY A 84 21.94 2.09 7.82
C GLY A 84 20.83 1.33 8.55
N THR A 85 19.85 2.04 9.11
CA THR A 85 18.65 1.41 9.70
C THR A 85 17.75 0.78 8.65
N PHE A 86 17.54 1.46 7.52
CA PHE A 86 16.78 0.90 6.40
C PHE A 86 17.50 -0.32 5.81
N GLU A 87 18.81 -0.24 5.59
CA GLU A 87 19.61 -1.39 5.12
C GLU A 87 19.54 -2.58 6.08
N LYS A 88 19.68 -2.33 7.40
CA LYS A 88 19.51 -3.37 8.41
C LYS A 88 18.12 -4.00 8.34
N ALA A 89 17.07 -3.20 8.15
CA ALA A 89 15.71 -3.70 7.97
C ALA A 89 15.54 -4.54 6.70
N LEU A 90 16.09 -4.08 5.57
CA LEU A 90 16.09 -4.80 4.31
C LEU A 90 16.83 -6.14 4.40
N SER A 91 18.00 -6.17 5.05
CA SER A 91 18.84 -7.35 5.16
C SER A 91 18.22 -8.51 5.95
N ARG A 92 17.26 -8.21 6.83
CA ARG A 92 16.49 -9.21 7.60
C ARG A 92 15.39 -9.86 6.77
N MET A 93 14.96 -9.21 5.69
CA MET A 93 13.95 -9.75 4.81
C MET A 93 14.56 -10.74 3.83
N HIS A 94 13.85 -11.83 3.60
CA HIS A 94 14.12 -12.68 2.45
C HIS A 94 13.48 -12.03 1.22
N ASP A 95 14.25 -11.68 0.19
CA ASP A 95 13.70 -11.31 -1.11
C ASP A 95 13.15 -12.59 -1.78
N GLY A 96 11.99 -13.02 -1.29
CA GLY A 96 11.17 -14.04 -1.94
C GLY A 96 10.34 -13.41 -3.05
N LYS A 97 9.39 -14.17 -3.58
CA LYS A 97 8.45 -13.76 -4.63
C LYS A 97 7.74 -12.40 -4.40
N TYR A 98 7.63 -11.92 -3.16
CA TYR A 98 6.77 -10.81 -2.78
C TYR A 98 7.50 -9.54 -2.30
N GLY A 99 8.75 -9.61 -1.84
CA GLY A 99 9.40 -8.52 -1.09
C GLY A 99 9.54 -7.23 -1.89
N SER A 100 10.37 -7.25 -2.93
CA SER A 100 10.54 -6.11 -3.86
C SER A 100 9.20 -5.64 -4.46
N LYS A 101 8.34 -6.60 -4.84
CA LYS A 101 7.03 -6.32 -5.43
C LYS A 101 6.11 -5.55 -4.47
N LEU A 102 6.12 -5.88 -3.18
CA LEU A 102 5.27 -5.25 -2.18
C LEU A 102 5.57 -3.76 -2.06
N PHE A 103 6.85 -3.38 -2.00
CA PHE A 103 7.26 -1.98 -1.95
C PHE A 103 6.89 -1.22 -3.22
N LYS A 104 7.06 -1.83 -4.39
CA LYS A 104 6.65 -1.26 -5.69
C LYS A 104 5.14 -0.98 -5.74
N LEU A 105 4.33 -1.93 -5.24
CA LEU A 105 2.88 -1.76 -5.16
C LEU A 105 2.48 -0.62 -4.22
N VAL A 106 3.07 -0.56 -3.02
CA VAL A 106 2.78 0.52 -2.05
C VAL A 106 3.26 1.87 -2.57
N ALA A 107 4.39 1.93 -3.26
CA ALA A 107 4.95 3.17 -3.82
C ALA A 107 4.11 3.77 -4.96
N SER A 108 3.40 2.96 -5.73
CA SER A 108 2.70 3.40 -6.95
C SER A 108 1.19 3.57 -6.78
N ALA A 109 0.64 3.16 -5.64
CA ALA A 109 -0.80 3.16 -5.42
C ALA A 109 -1.33 4.52 -4.98
N GLU A 110 -2.29 5.05 -5.73
CA GLU A 110 -3.03 6.27 -5.38
C GLU A 110 -4.54 6.04 -5.61
N PRO A 111 -5.37 5.97 -4.55
CA PRO A 111 -5.02 6.05 -3.13
C PRO A 111 -4.24 4.81 -2.64
N PRO A 112 -3.59 4.87 -1.45
CA PRO A 112 -2.86 3.74 -0.86
C PRO A 112 -3.72 2.47 -0.78
N LEU A 113 -3.13 1.28 -0.94
CA LEU A 113 -3.91 0.04 -0.98
C LEU A 113 -4.42 -0.35 0.42
N SER A 114 -5.66 -0.82 0.50
CA SER A 114 -6.15 -1.53 1.68
C SER A 114 -5.41 -2.86 1.86
N MET A 115 -5.50 -3.43 3.07
CA MET A 115 -4.91 -4.75 3.37
C MET A 115 -5.35 -5.86 2.41
N ASP A 116 -6.61 -5.85 1.97
CA ASP A 116 -7.14 -6.87 1.05
C ASP A 116 -6.70 -6.62 -0.39
N GLU A 117 -6.71 -5.37 -0.84
CA GLU A 117 -6.21 -5.01 -2.17
C GLU A 117 -4.73 -5.34 -2.30
N LEU A 118 -3.91 -4.99 -1.30
CA LEU A 118 -2.48 -5.31 -1.30
C LEU A 118 -2.23 -6.81 -1.33
N ARG A 119 -3.04 -7.58 -0.60
CA ARG A 119 -2.97 -9.03 -0.58
C ARG A 119 -3.27 -9.65 -1.94
N VAL A 120 -4.32 -9.18 -2.61
CA VAL A 120 -4.68 -9.61 -3.97
C VAL A 120 -3.59 -9.19 -4.96
N ALA A 121 -3.23 -7.91 -4.99
CA ALA A 121 -2.23 -7.36 -5.90
C ALA A 121 -0.87 -8.06 -5.76
N SER A 122 -0.47 -8.39 -4.54
CA SER A 122 0.77 -9.15 -4.29
C SER A 122 0.71 -10.57 -4.84
N ASN A 123 -0.46 -11.23 -4.80
CA ASN A 123 -0.65 -12.59 -5.32
C ASN A 123 -0.68 -12.67 -6.85
N VAL A 124 -1.11 -11.60 -7.53
CA VAL A 124 -1.20 -11.57 -9.01
C VAL A 124 0.16 -11.76 -9.65
N GLU A 125 0.34 -12.79 -10.46
CA GLU A 125 1.56 -12.98 -11.26
C GLU A 125 1.36 -12.42 -12.67
N PRO A 126 2.06 -11.33 -13.06
CA PRO A 126 1.90 -10.76 -14.39
C PRO A 126 2.06 -11.80 -15.51
N GLY A 127 1.11 -11.82 -16.45
CA GLY A 127 1.09 -12.76 -17.57
C GLY A 127 0.46 -14.14 -17.27
N ASN A 128 0.19 -14.46 -16.00
CA ASN A 128 -0.60 -15.64 -15.65
C ASN A 128 -2.08 -15.26 -15.60
N THR A 129 -2.92 -15.82 -16.47
CA THR A 129 -4.37 -15.55 -16.52
C THR A 129 -5.21 -16.52 -15.66
N LYS A 130 -4.56 -17.43 -14.93
CA LYS A 130 -5.24 -18.34 -14.00
C LYS A 130 -5.13 -17.81 -12.59
N TRP A 131 -6.27 -17.44 -12.02
CA TRP A 131 -6.35 -17.08 -10.62
C TRP A 131 -6.22 -18.33 -9.72
N ASN A 132 -5.41 -18.20 -8.67
CA ASN A 132 -5.26 -19.24 -7.65
C ASN A 132 -5.41 -18.63 -6.25
N ASP A 133 -6.56 -18.85 -5.63
CA ASP A 133 -6.84 -18.38 -4.26
C ASP A 133 -5.98 -19.08 -3.20
N SER A 134 -5.47 -20.29 -3.48
CA SER A 134 -4.71 -21.06 -2.48
C SER A 134 -3.33 -20.46 -2.16
N THR A 135 -2.83 -19.54 -3.00
CA THR A 135 -1.55 -18.85 -2.80
C THR A 135 -1.68 -17.51 -2.09
N LEU A 136 -2.91 -17.06 -1.80
CA LEU A 136 -3.15 -15.83 -1.04
C LEU A 136 -2.59 -15.93 0.38
N SER A 137 -1.96 -14.84 0.83
CA SER A 137 -1.57 -14.71 2.24
C SER A 137 -2.81 -14.84 3.14
N ARG A 138 -2.62 -15.39 4.35
CA ARG A 138 -3.71 -15.56 5.33
C ARG A 138 -4.43 -14.25 5.64
N SER A 139 -3.69 -13.14 5.70
CA SER A 139 -4.24 -11.80 5.89
C SER A 139 -3.26 -10.73 5.38
N GLY A 140 -3.75 -9.51 5.11
CA GLY A 140 -2.88 -8.38 4.77
C GLY A 140 -1.89 -8.04 5.89
N LYS A 141 -2.31 -8.15 7.16
CA LYS A 141 -1.41 -8.00 8.33
C LYS A 141 -0.27 -9.03 8.31
N ALA A 142 -0.57 -10.30 8.01
CA ALA A 142 0.46 -11.33 7.91
C ALA A 142 1.42 -11.08 6.73
N LEU A 143 0.90 -10.55 5.62
CA LEU A 143 1.73 -10.17 4.47
C LEU A 143 2.70 -9.03 4.83
N VAL A 144 2.20 -7.95 5.44
CA VAL A 144 3.02 -6.81 5.86
C VAL A 144 4.02 -7.23 6.95
N SER A 145 3.61 -8.09 7.89
CA SER A 145 4.51 -8.63 8.91
C SER A 145 5.67 -9.44 8.33
N ALA A 146 5.40 -10.24 7.28
CA ALA A 146 6.40 -11.15 6.72
C ALA A 146 7.33 -10.47 5.71
N TYR A 147 6.82 -9.51 4.93
CA TYR A 147 7.54 -8.93 3.78
C TYR A 147 7.69 -7.41 3.83
N GLY A 148 7.12 -6.73 4.83
CA GLY A 148 7.20 -5.27 4.97
C GLY A 148 8.43 -4.79 5.73
N GLY A 149 9.18 -5.68 6.39
CA GLY A 149 10.47 -5.36 7.02
C GLY A 149 10.42 -4.28 8.10
N SER A 150 9.25 -4.05 8.70
CA SER A 150 8.98 -2.91 9.59
C SER A 150 9.19 -1.53 8.93
N LEU A 151 9.25 -1.50 7.59
CA LEU A 151 9.33 -0.30 6.76
C LEU A 151 7.96 0.11 6.20
N LEU A 152 6.99 -0.81 6.28
CA LEU A 152 5.59 -0.56 5.98
C LEU A 152 4.77 -0.56 7.27
N ASP A 153 3.77 0.32 7.32
CA ASP A 153 2.80 0.39 8.39
C ASP A 153 1.38 0.23 7.86
N ILE A 154 0.48 -0.18 8.76
CA ILE A 154 -0.96 -0.23 8.51
C ILE A 154 -1.56 0.91 9.31
N ASP A 155 -2.13 1.88 8.60
CA ASP A 155 -2.77 3.02 9.21
C ASP A 155 -3.98 2.59 10.04
N GLU A 156 -4.03 3.06 11.28
CA GLU A 156 -5.07 2.65 12.23
C GLU A 156 -6.44 3.30 11.94
N GLU A 157 -6.47 4.41 11.20
CA GLU A 157 -7.71 5.14 10.89
C GLU A 157 -8.40 4.57 9.64
N ASP A 158 -7.64 4.33 8.57
CA ASP A 158 -8.21 3.89 7.28
C ASP A 158 -7.82 2.47 6.83
N PHE A 159 -7.02 1.76 7.62
CA PHE A 159 -6.57 0.39 7.36
C PHE A 159 -5.85 0.19 6.02
N ARG A 160 -5.21 1.25 5.52
CA ARG A 160 -4.38 1.21 4.31
C ARG A 160 -2.90 1.08 4.66
N VAL A 161 -2.16 0.46 3.74
CA VAL A 161 -0.73 0.19 3.92
C VAL A 161 0.08 1.34 3.32
N ARG A 162 1.01 1.88 4.11
CA ARG A 162 1.88 3.00 3.74
C ARG A 162 3.33 2.69 4.15
N PHE A 163 4.27 3.47 3.64
CA PHE A 163 5.60 3.52 4.25
C PHE A 163 5.49 4.16 5.64
N ILE A 164 6.25 3.65 6.61
CA ILE A 164 6.32 4.24 7.96
C ILE A 164 6.74 5.73 7.92
N HIS A 165 7.49 6.12 6.89
CA HIS A 165 7.95 7.47 6.65
C HIS A 165 8.41 7.64 5.20
N TYR A 166 8.25 8.84 4.65
CA TYR A 166 8.62 9.16 3.26
C TYR A 166 10.11 8.93 2.95
N SER A 167 11.00 9.08 3.94
CA SER A 167 12.44 8.81 3.77
C SER A 167 12.75 7.36 3.38
N VAL A 168 11.88 6.41 3.72
CA VAL A 168 12.03 5.01 3.29
C VAL A 168 11.89 4.91 1.78
N LEU A 169 10.86 5.55 1.20
CA LEU A 169 10.66 5.57 -0.24
C LEU A 169 11.85 6.23 -0.96
N LEU A 170 12.35 7.34 -0.41
CA LEU A 170 13.57 7.99 -0.93
C LEU A 170 14.79 7.06 -0.91
N HIS A 171 14.94 6.27 0.15
CA HIS A 171 16.04 5.32 0.28
C HIS A 171 15.93 4.19 -0.76
N LEU A 172 14.74 3.59 -0.91
CA LEU A 172 14.50 2.50 -1.88
C LEU A 172 14.62 2.96 -3.33
N THR A 173 14.38 4.24 -3.61
CA THR A 173 14.51 4.83 -4.95
C THR A 173 15.91 5.37 -5.25
N THR A 174 16.80 5.35 -4.26
CA THR A 174 18.22 5.65 -4.45
C THR A 174 18.97 4.38 -4.85
N PRO A 175 19.91 4.41 -5.81
CA PRO A 175 20.69 3.22 -6.16
C PRO A 175 21.46 2.65 -4.96
N SER A 176 21.29 1.35 -4.69
CA SER A 176 22.08 0.65 -3.67
C SER A 176 23.40 0.12 -4.23
N SER A 177 24.44 0.15 -3.40
CA SER A 177 25.72 -0.51 -3.66
C SER A 177 25.84 -1.87 -2.94
N ASP A 178 24.89 -2.23 -2.08
CA ASP A 178 24.90 -3.50 -1.34
C ASP A 178 24.18 -4.59 -2.12
N VAL A 179 24.91 -5.66 -2.42
CA VAL A 179 24.41 -6.84 -3.16
C VAL A 179 23.25 -7.51 -2.41
N LYS A 180 23.19 -7.45 -1.08
CA LYS A 180 22.14 -8.09 -0.28
C LYS A 180 20.80 -7.40 -0.40
N THR A 181 20.79 -6.08 -0.53
CA THR A 181 19.58 -5.27 -0.51
C THR A 181 19.18 -4.74 -1.89
N HIS A 182 20.06 -4.84 -2.89
CA HIS A 182 19.84 -4.32 -4.25
C HIS A 182 18.47 -4.68 -4.86
N ALA A 183 17.94 -5.87 -4.55
CA ALA A 183 16.67 -6.34 -5.11
C ALA A 183 15.46 -5.53 -4.62
N PHE A 184 15.56 -4.87 -3.47
CA PHE A 184 14.54 -3.99 -2.92
C PHE A 184 14.60 -2.57 -3.47
N HIS A 185 15.67 -2.19 -4.18
CA HIS A 185 15.81 -0.88 -4.78
C HIS A 185 15.21 -0.86 -6.19
N PHE A 186 14.51 0.21 -6.51
CA PHE A 186 13.78 0.35 -7.78
C PHE A 186 13.56 1.81 -8.13
N ASP A 187 13.39 2.12 -9.41
CA ASP A 187 12.88 3.43 -9.81
C ASP A 187 11.33 3.45 -9.83
N LEU A 188 10.77 4.66 -9.74
CA LEU A 188 9.31 4.82 -9.70
C LEU A 188 8.63 4.32 -10.98
N GLU A 189 9.30 4.41 -12.14
CA GLU A 189 8.77 3.95 -13.41
C GLU A 189 8.62 2.42 -13.42
N GLU A 190 9.56 1.69 -12.82
CA GLU A 190 9.50 0.25 -12.60
C GLU A 190 8.34 -0.13 -11.69
N ALA A 191 8.13 0.65 -10.62
CA ALA A 191 7.03 0.44 -9.68
C ALA A 191 5.67 0.63 -10.37
N GLU A 192 5.51 1.73 -11.13
CA GLU A 192 4.29 2.03 -11.90
C GLU A 192 4.01 0.95 -12.95
N ARG A 193 5.04 0.50 -13.68
CA ARG A 193 4.93 -0.61 -14.65
C ARG A 193 4.49 -1.90 -13.97
N THR A 194 5.04 -2.20 -12.79
CA THR A 194 4.66 -3.36 -11.99
C THR A 194 3.20 -3.30 -11.58
N MET A 195 2.74 -2.14 -11.09
CA MET A 195 1.33 -1.90 -10.75
C MET A 195 0.43 -2.09 -11.98
N GLY A 196 0.76 -1.47 -13.10
CA GLY A 196 0.00 -1.60 -14.35
C GLY A 196 -0.09 -3.05 -14.83
N ALA A 197 1.01 -3.79 -14.79
CA ALA A 197 1.04 -5.20 -15.17
C ALA A 197 0.17 -6.07 -14.25
N VAL A 198 0.16 -5.77 -12.94
CA VAL A 198 -0.74 -6.43 -11.97
C VAL A 198 -2.20 -6.10 -12.27
N CYS A 199 -2.56 -4.84 -12.48
CA CYS A 199 -3.93 -4.43 -12.79
C CYS A 199 -4.44 -5.07 -14.09
N VAL A 200 -3.66 -5.00 -15.17
CA VAL A 200 -4.01 -5.62 -16.46
C VAL A 200 -4.20 -7.11 -16.30
N THR A 201 -3.28 -7.80 -15.61
CA THR A 201 -3.40 -9.25 -15.41
C THR A 201 -4.63 -9.61 -14.58
N TYR A 202 -4.88 -8.88 -13.50
CA TYR A 202 -6.06 -9.09 -12.65
C TYR A 202 -7.36 -8.95 -13.45
N LEU A 203 -7.49 -7.89 -14.25
CA LEU A 203 -8.69 -7.65 -15.08
C LEU A 203 -8.91 -8.72 -16.15
N ASN A 204 -7.86 -9.43 -16.56
CA ASN A 204 -7.90 -10.51 -17.55
C ASN A 204 -8.09 -11.91 -16.94
N TYR A 205 -8.40 -12.02 -15.64
CA TYR A 205 -8.74 -13.32 -15.06
C TYR A 205 -10.10 -13.82 -15.58
N SER A 206 -10.13 -15.09 -15.99
CA SER A 206 -11.34 -15.74 -16.53
C SER A 206 -12.51 -15.82 -15.53
N VAL A 207 -12.25 -15.64 -14.24
CA VAL A 207 -13.29 -15.51 -13.20
C VAL A 207 -14.23 -14.33 -13.47
N PHE A 208 -13.79 -13.32 -14.22
CA PHE A 208 -14.60 -12.16 -14.60
C PHE A 208 -15.38 -12.35 -15.91
N GLU A 209 -14.98 -13.29 -16.78
CA GLU A 209 -15.66 -13.54 -18.06
C GLU A 209 -17.12 -14.00 -17.89
N THR A 210 -17.41 -14.70 -16.79
CA THR A 210 -18.78 -15.16 -16.47
C THR A 210 -19.63 -14.09 -15.79
N ARG A 211 -19.07 -12.93 -15.45
CA ARG A 211 -19.79 -11.78 -14.87
C ARG A 211 -20.12 -10.74 -15.93
N VAL A 212 -20.75 -11.17 -17.03
CA VAL A 212 -21.46 -10.24 -17.91
C VAL A 212 -22.54 -9.57 -17.05
N SER A 213 -22.24 -8.36 -16.59
CA SER A 213 -23.26 -7.50 -16.02
C SER A 213 -24.39 -7.45 -17.05
N THR A 214 -25.62 -7.74 -16.62
CA THR A 214 -26.78 -7.41 -17.45
C THR A 214 -26.65 -5.92 -17.67
N ALA A 215 -26.23 -5.50 -18.87
CA ALA A 215 -26.18 -4.10 -19.21
C ALA A 215 -27.60 -3.60 -18.98
N GLN A 216 -27.83 -2.87 -17.90
CA GLN A 216 -29.05 -2.10 -17.79
C GLN A 216 -29.02 -1.23 -19.02
N LYS A 217 -29.98 -1.43 -19.92
CA LYS A 217 -30.26 -0.48 -21.00
C LYS A 217 -30.66 0.81 -20.33
N VAL A 218 -29.66 1.59 -19.90
CA VAL A 218 -29.87 2.94 -19.43
C VAL A 218 -30.33 3.68 -20.68
N SER A 219 -31.63 3.99 -20.71
CA SER A 219 -32.21 4.78 -21.79
C SER A 219 -31.69 6.20 -21.66
N PHE A 220 -30.61 6.49 -22.40
CA PHE A 220 -30.08 7.85 -22.53
C PHE A 220 -31.00 8.78 -23.33
N GLY A 221 -32.19 8.31 -23.76
CA GLY A 221 -33.12 9.08 -24.59
C GLY A 221 -33.60 10.38 -23.92
N GLN A 222 -33.62 10.44 -22.59
CA GLN A 222 -34.07 11.62 -21.83
C GLN A 222 -32.93 12.49 -21.30
N VAL A 223 -31.68 12.03 -21.34
CA VAL A 223 -30.52 12.76 -20.79
C VAL A 223 -30.30 14.13 -21.47
N PRO A 224 -30.39 14.27 -22.80
CA PRO A 224 -30.28 15.58 -23.46
C PRO A 224 -31.38 16.56 -23.05
N GLN A 225 -32.60 16.06 -22.79
CA GLN A 225 -33.74 16.89 -22.39
C GLN A 225 -33.64 17.31 -20.92
N ALA A 226 -33.15 16.43 -20.04
CA ALA A 226 -32.90 16.75 -18.64
C ALA A 226 -31.77 17.78 -18.50
N ALA A 227 -30.66 17.61 -19.23
CA ALA A 227 -29.55 18.56 -19.25
C ALA A 227 -29.96 19.93 -19.80
N ALA A 228 -30.70 19.96 -20.92
CA ALA A 228 -31.20 21.21 -21.50
C ALA A 228 -32.17 21.95 -20.56
N ARG A 229 -33.06 21.23 -19.86
CA ARG A 229 -33.99 21.84 -18.89
C ARG A 229 -33.28 22.42 -17.67
N SER A 230 -32.19 21.80 -17.23
CA SER A 230 -31.39 22.25 -16.09
C SER A 230 -30.67 23.57 -16.37
N VAL A 231 -30.16 23.76 -17.58
CA VAL A 231 -29.40 24.96 -17.97
C VAL A 231 -30.31 26.16 -18.31
N MET A 232 -31.56 25.93 -18.72
CA MET A 232 -32.46 27.02 -19.10
C MET A 232 -33.20 27.62 -17.90
N SER A 233 -32.87 28.87 -17.57
CA SER A 233 -33.46 29.65 -16.46
C SER A 233 -34.81 30.29 -16.78
N SER A 234 -35.21 30.38 -18.06
CA SER A 234 -36.47 31.02 -18.49
C SER A 234 -37.58 30.01 -18.80
N GLU A 235 -38.78 30.27 -18.29
CA GLU A 235 -39.97 29.43 -18.41
C GLU A 235 -40.52 29.38 -19.86
N ALA A 236 -40.34 30.47 -20.62
CA ALA A 236 -40.71 30.52 -22.04
C ALA A 236 -39.86 29.57 -22.89
N SER A 237 -38.56 29.48 -22.61
CA SER A 237 -37.63 28.61 -23.32
C SER A 237 -37.88 27.12 -23.05
N ARG A 238 -38.34 26.78 -21.83
CA ARG A 238 -38.77 25.41 -21.47
C ARG A 238 -40.00 24.95 -22.25
N LYS A 239 -40.96 25.87 -22.51
CA LYS A 239 -42.17 25.58 -23.31
C LYS A 239 -41.86 25.41 -24.81
N ALA A 240 -40.91 26.17 -25.36
CA ALA A 240 -40.49 26.01 -26.75
C ALA A 240 -39.79 24.67 -27.02
N LEU A 241 -38.92 24.22 -26.10
CA LEU A 241 -38.25 22.91 -26.19
C LEU A 241 -39.23 21.74 -26.11
N SER A 242 -40.27 21.82 -25.28
CA SER A 242 -41.26 20.74 -25.16
C SER A 242 -42.11 20.59 -26.42
N LEU A 243 -42.35 21.67 -27.16
CA LEU A 243 -42.98 21.63 -28.47
C LEU A 243 -42.06 21.00 -29.53
N LEU A 244 -40.78 21.38 -29.57
CA LEU A 244 -39.82 20.80 -30.52
C LEU A 244 -39.55 19.31 -30.26
N ALA A 245 -39.59 18.87 -29.00
CA ALA A 245 -39.46 17.46 -28.65
C ALA A 245 -40.62 16.60 -29.20
N LYS A 246 -41.83 17.16 -29.35
CA LYS A 246 -42.99 16.45 -29.92
C LYS A 246 -42.86 16.16 -31.43
N TYR A 247 -42.02 16.90 -32.14
CA TYR A 247 -41.79 16.74 -33.58
C TYR A 247 -40.55 15.89 -33.91
N ARG A 248 -39.83 15.38 -32.91
CA ARG A 248 -38.64 14.54 -33.14
C ARG A 248 -39.08 13.15 -33.57
N ARG A 249 -38.81 12.78 -34.83
CA ARG A 249 -38.94 11.39 -35.30
C ARG A 249 -38.10 10.47 -34.39
N PRO A 250 -38.58 9.26 -34.07
CA PRO A 250 -37.80 8.29 -33.32
C PRO A 250 -36.47 8.04 -34.06
N ARG A 251 -35.35 8.26 -33.39
CA ARG A 251 -34.05 7.79 -33.89
C ARG A 251 -34.02 6.30 -33.61
N ASP A 252 -33.88 5.51 -34.67
CA ASP A 252 -33.88 4.05 -34.60
C ASP A 252 -32.82 3.58 -33.58
N PRO A 253 -33.19 2.87 -32.50
CA PRO A 253 -32.26 2.55 -31.40
C PRO A 253 -31.30 1.39 -31.74
N LYS A 254 -31.39 0.82 -32.95
CA LYS A 254 -30.47 -0.21 -33.43
C LYS A 254 -29.22 0.43 -34.04
N VAL A 255 -28.37 1.00 -33.19
CA VAL A 255 -26.94 1.00 -33.51
C VAL A 255 -26.43 -0.34 -32.98
N ASP A 256 -26.24 -1.27 -33.91
CA ASP A 256 -25.65 -2.58 -33.62
C ASP A 256 -24.15 -2.39 -33.31
N LEU A 257 -23.87 -2.19 -32.02
CA LEU A 257 -22.52 -2.03 -31.50
C LEU A 257 -21.70 -3.32 -31.62
N GLU A 258 -22.36 -4.49 -31.64
CA GLU A 258 -21.71 -5.79 -31.85
C GLU A 258 -21.23 -5.90 -33.31
N GLY A 259 -22.06 -5.49 -34.28
CA GLY A 259 -21.68 -5.41 -35.68
C GLY A 259 -20.57 -4.40 -35.98
N LEU A 260 -20.44 -3.32 -35.20
CA LEU A 260 -19.32 -2.37 -35.29
C LEU A 260 -18.03 -2.93 -34.71
N SER A 261 -18.10 -3.67 -33.59
CA SER A 261 -16.95 -4.36 -33.01
C SER A 261 -16.39 -5.42 -33.95
N TYR A 262 -17.26 -6.19 -34.61
CA TYR A 262 -16.84 -7.23 -35.57
C TYR A 262 -16.14 -6.65 -36.80
N LYS A 263 -16.53 -5.45 -37.25
CA LYS A 263 -15.91 -4.76 -38.39
C LYS A 263 -14.57 -4.10 -38.08
N LEU A 264 -14.32 -3.76 -36.81
CA LEU A 264 -13.05 -3.17 -36.38
C LEU A 264 -11.98 -4.24 -36.09
N GLN A 265 -12.38 -5.48 -35.84
CA GLN A 265 -11.48 -6.62 -35.67
C GLN A 265 -11.10 -7.32 -36.98
N SER A 266 -11.75 -6.97 -38.10
CA SER A 266 -11.51 -7.58 -39.42
C SER A 266 -10.72 -6.69 -40.40
N THR A 267 -10.06 -5.64 -39.90
CA THR A 267 -9.10 -4.77 -40.61
C THR A 267 -7.75 -4.82 -39.91
#